data_AF-A0A147K4H8-F1
#
_entry.id   AF-A0A147K4H8-F1
#
_cell.length_a   1.000
_cell.length_b   1.000
_cell.length_c   1.000
_cell.angle_alpha   90.00
_cell.angle_beta   90.00
_cell.angle_gamma   90.00
#
_symmetry.space_group_name_H-M   'P 1'
#
loop_
_entity.id
_entity.type
_entity.pdbx_description
1 polymer ?
#
loop_
_entity_poly.entity_id
_entity_poly.type
_entity_poly.pdbx_seq_one_letter_code
_entity_poly.pdbx_strand_id
1 'polypeptide(L)'
;MAKTFFPKMFIKVPASSPHPPNTEYKVSIGEEVWNDSRNPVLKIQMVYNGEIAGRRSPSYPLGTDDFQRVMLAAEKLIANMEDSEIEII
;
A
#
# COMPACT_ATOMS: atom_id res chain seq x y z
N MET A 1 18.15 -5.48 8.89
CA MET A 1 17.98 -5.67 7.43
C MET A 1 17.91 -4.30 6.78
N ALA A 2 18.56 -4.11 5.63
CA ALA A 2 18.44 -2.87 4.87
C ALA A 2 16.98 -2.68 4.39
N LYS A 3 16.50 -1.44 4.37
CA LYS A 3 15.17 -1.10 3.85
C LYS A 3 15.19 -1.25 2.34
N THR A 4 14.39 -2.18 1.80
CA THR A 4 14.32 -2.44 0.35
C THR A 4 13.25 -1.63 -0.35
N PHE A 5 12.29 -1.07 0.39
CA PHE A 5 11.16 -0.31 -0.15
C PHE A 5 11.15 1.14 0.34
N PHE A 6 11.00 2.08 -0.59
CA PHE A 6 11.04 3.53 -0.38
C PHE A 6 9.71 4.14 -0.83
N PRO A 7 8.72 4.30 0.08
CA PRO A 7 7.41 4.85 -0.28
C PRO A 7 7.51 6.33 -0.62
N LYS A 8 6.82 6.77 -1.67
CA LYS A 8 6.69 8.18 -2.07
C LYS A 8 5.34 8.78 -1.66
N MET A 9 4.27 8.01 -1.83
CA MET A 9 2.90 8.38 -1.47
C MET A 9 2.13 7.17 -0.97
N PHE A 10 1.10 7.38 -0.15
CA PHE A 10 0.28 6.29 0.37
C PHE A 10 -1.12 6.73 0.82
N ILE A 11 -2.02 5.76 0.86
CA ILE A 11 -3.35 5.86 1.49
C ILE A 11 -3.44 4.73 2.53
N LYS A 12 -3.99 5.05 3.71
CA LYS A 12 -4.33 4.06 4.74
C LYS A 12 -5.82 3.73 4.64
N VAL A 13 -6.13 2.43 4.65
CA VAL A 13 -7.49 1.92 4.58
C VAL A 13 -7.75 1.11 5.85
N PRO A 14 -8.70 1.49 6.71
CA PRO A 14 -9.04 0.71 7.90
C PRO A 14 -9.50 -0.69 7.53
N ALA A 15 -8.99 -1.71 8.23
CA ALA A 15 -9.39 -3.10 8.01
C ALA A 15 -10.62 -3.46 8.84
N SER A 16 -11.47 -4.33 8.30
CA SER A 16 -12.67 -4.81 8.99
C SER A 16 -12.35 -5.98 9.93
N SER A 17 -13.27 -6.26 10.85
CA SER A 17 -13.31 -7.54 11.59
C SER A 17 -13.24 -8.73 10.61
N PRO A 18 -12.51 -9.82 10.91
CA PRO A 18 -11.92 -10.21 12.19
C PRO A 18 -10.47 -9.75 12.40
N HIS A 19 -9.98 -8.78 11.62
CA HIS A 19 -8.69 -8.18 11.98
C HIS A 19 -8.80 -7.53 13.37
N PRO A 20 -7.73 -7.56 14.18
CA PRO A 20 -7.71 -6.86 15.46
C PRO A 20 -8.03 -5.36 15.30
N PRO A 21 -8.53 -4.69 16.34
CA PRO A 21 -8.68 -3.24 16.34
C PRO A 21 -7.39 -2.52 15.93
N ASN A 22 -7.52 -1.34 15.32
CA ASN A 22 -6.39 -0.54 14.80
C ASN A 22 -5.53 -1.26 13.75
N THR A 23 -6.17 -2.13 12.95
CA THR A 23 -5.55 -2.71 11.75
C THR A 23 -5.88 -1.85 10.54
N GLU A 24 -4.87 -1.58 9.70
CA GLU A 24 -5.02 -0.85 8.45
C GLU A 24 -4.26 -1.57 7.33
N TYR A 25 -4.72 -1.41 6.09
CA TYR A 25 -3.89 -1.64 4.91
C TYR A 25 -3.23 -0.31 4.54
N LYS A 26 -1.90 -0.30 4.40
CA LYS A 26 -1.17 0.81 3.82
C LYS A 26 -0.89 0.51 2.36
N VAL A 27 -1.61 1.19 1.48
CA VAL A 27 -1.43 1.13 0.02
C VAL A 27 -0.48 2.24 -0.37
N SER A 28 0.66 1.91 -0.99
CA SER A 28 1.71 2.89 -1.29
C SER A 28 2.19 2.75 -2.73
N ILE A 29 2.52 3.86 -3.37
CA ILE A 29 3.40 3.90 -4.54
C ILE A 29 4.79 4.31 -4.06
N GLY A 30 5.82 3.62 -4.53
CA GLY A 30 7.20 3.89 -4.18
C GLY A 30 8.18 3.10 -5.04
N GLU A 31 9.42 3.03 -4.59
CA GLU A 31 10.47 2.27 -5.26
C GLU A 31 10.87 1.06 -4.43
N GLU A 32 10.98 -0.12 -5.05
CA GLU A 32 11.57 -1.31 -4.43
C GLU A 32 12.87 -1.72 -5.12
N VAL A 33 13.86 -2.09 -4.32
CA VAL A 33 15.16 -2.57 -4.81
C VAL A 33 15.04 -4.04 -5.19
N TRP A 34 15.13 -4.34 -6.48
CA TRP A 34 15.24 -5.68 -7.03
C TRP A 34 16.52 -5.77 -7.87
N ASN A 35 17.41 -6.71 -7.57
CA ASN A 35 18.70 -6.89 -8.26
C ASN A 35 19.48 -5.57 -8.42
N ASP A 36 19.69 -4.86 -7.31
CA ASP A 36 20.40 -3.57 -7.22
C ASP A 36 19.78 -2.39 -8.01
N SER A 37 18.62 -2.59 -8.62
CA SER A 37 17.87 -1.54 -9.32
C SER A 37 16.62 -1.14 -8.54
N ARG A 38 16.29 0.15 -8.55
CA ARG A 38 15.04 0.66 -7.98
C ARG A 38 13.95 0.63 -9.02
N ASN A 39 12.86 -0.06 -8.71
CA ASN A 39 11.73 -0.23 -9.61
C ASN A 39 10.48 0.41 -8.99
N PRO A 40 9.70 1.22 -9.73
CA PRO A 40 8.44 1.74 -9.24
C PRO A 40 7.46 0.60 -9.03
N VAL A 41 6.82 0.57 -7.86
CA VAL A 41 5.85 -0.45 -7.50
C VAL A 41 4.68 0.14 -6.72
N LEU A 42 3.51 -0.44 -6.93
CA LEU A 42 2.41 -0.39 -5.98
C LEU A 42 2.61 -1.49 -4.94
N LYS A 43 2.58 -1.14 -3.65
CA LYS A 43 2.78 -2.07 -2.55
C LYS A 43 1.70 -1.92 -1.49
N ILE A 44 1.11 -3.04 -1.09
CA ILE A 44 0.12 -3.11 -0.01
C ILE A 44 0.78 -3.80 1.18
N GLN A 45 0.76 -3.16 2.34
CA GLN A 45 1.32 -3.71 3.58
C GLN A 45 0.28 -3.63 4.70
N MET A 46 0.20 -4.68 5.52
CA MET A 46 -0.60 -4.63 6.74
C MET A 46 0.06 -3.72 7.77
N VAL A 47 -0.75 -2.99 8.52
CA VAL A 47 -0.34 -2.16 9.65
C VAL A 47 -1.17 -2.58 10.86
N TYR A 48 -0.50 -2.89 11.97
CA TYR A 48 -1.15 -3.20 13.25
C TYR A 48 -0.68 -2.17 14.28
N ASN A 49 -1.61 -1.46 14.93
CA ASN A 49 -1.28 -0.43 15.93
C ASN A 49 -0.25 0.60 15.43
N GLY A 50 -0.34 0.99 14.16
CA GLY A 50 0.56 1.96 13.53
C GLY A 50 1.89 1.39 13.01
N GLU A 51 2.20 0.12 13.27
CA GLU A 51 3.43 -0.54 12.82
C GLU A 51 3.22 -1.44 11.60
N ILE A 52 4.13 -1.36 10.63
CA ILE A 52 4.08 -2.21 9.42
C ILE A 52 4.38 -3.67 9.79
N ALA A 53 3.48 -4.57 9.44
CA ALA A 53 3.61 -6.01 9.63
C ALA A 53 4.51 -6.62 8.55
N GLY A 54 5.84 -6.52 8.74
CA GLY A 54 6.90 -6.89 7.79
C GLY A 54 6.55 -7.95 6.71
N ARG A 55 6.72 -9.23 7.01
CA ARG A 55 6.60 -10.35 6.04
C ARG A 55 5.18 -10.91 5.88
N ARG A 56 4.14 -10.21 6.35
CA ARG A 56 2.76 -10.70 6.24
C ARG A 56 2.12 -10.18 4.96
N SER A 57 1.65 -11.10 4.13
CA SER A 57 0.79 -10.76 3.00
C SER A 57 -0.53 -10.16 3.51
N PRO A 58 -1.07 -9.14 2.82
CA PRO A 58 -2.40 -8.63 3.15
C PRO A 58 -3.43 -9.73 2.94
N SER A 59 -4.37 -9.82 3.88
CA SER A 59 -5.49 -10.76 3.82
C SER A 59 -6.78 -9.98 3.95
N TYR A 60 -7.74 -10.25 3.06
CA TYR A 60 -9.02 -9.56 2.98
C TYR A 60 -10.11 -10.49 3.52
N PRO A 61 -10.76 -10.16 4.65
CA PRO A 61 -11.84 -10.99 5.19
C PRO A 61 -12.99 -11.17 4.19
N LEU A 62 -13.47 -12.41 4.06
CA LEU A 62 -14.65 -12.69 3.25
C LEU A 62 -15.90 -12.07 3.91
N GLY A 63 -16.81 -11.53 3.10
CA GLY A 63 -18.03 -10.87 3.57
C GLY A 63 -17.83 -9.40 3.97
N THR A 64 -16.64 -8.84 3.78
CA THR A 64 -16.38 -7.39 3.89
C THR A 64 -16.02 -6.80 2.53
N ASP A 65 -15.91 -5.48 2.47
CA ASP A 65 -15.53 -4.72 1.26
C ASP A 65 -14.05 -4.30 1.28
N ASP A 66 -13.23 -4.90 2.15
CA ASP A 66 -11.83 -4.51 2.38
C ASP A 66 -11.02 -4.53 1.08
N PHE A 67 -11.18 -5.58 0.28
CA PHE A 67 -10.49 -5.71 -1.00
C PHE A 67 -10.85 -4.55 -1.93
N GLN A 68 -12.14 -4.26 -2.08
CA GLN A 68 -12.66 -3.20 -2.95
C GLN A 68 -12.14 -1.83 -2.50
N ARG A 69 -12.18 -1.52 -1.19
CA ARG A 69 -11.66 -0.25 -0.66
C ARG A 69 -10.15 -0.12 -0.86
N VAL A 70 -9.40 -1.22 -0.74
CA VAL A 70 -7.95 -1.24 -0.98
C VAL A 70 -7.61 -1.08 -2.47
N MET A 71 -8.36 -1.73 -3.38
CA MET A 71 -8.17 -1.53 -4.82
C MET A 71 -8.55 -0.11 -5.25
N LEU A 72 -9.64 0.45 -4.73
CA LEU A 72 -10.02 1.85 -4.99
C LEU A 72 -8.93 2.83 -4.51
N ALA A 73 -8.29 2.56 -3.36
CA ALA A 73 -7.17 3.35 -2.90
C ALA A 73 -5.94 3.22 -3.81
N ALA A 74 -5.69 2.03 -4.36
CA ALA A 74 -4.62 1.80 -5.33
C ALA A 74 -4.87 2.57 -6.63
N GLU A 75 -6.07 2.46 -7.20
CA GLU A 75 -6.48 3.20 -8.42
C GLU A 75 -6.32 4.71 -8.24
N LYS A 76 -6.73 5.25 -7.08
CA LYS A 76 -6.54 6.67 -6.76
C LYS A 76 -5.07 7.07 -6.73
N LEU A 77 -4.19 6.24 -6.18
CA LEU A 77 -2.75 6.54 -6.17
C LEU A 77 -2.16 6.50 -7.58
N ILE A 78 -2.59 5.55 -8.41
CA ILE A 78 -2.13 5.43 -9.80
C ILE A 78 -2.55 6.64 -10.62
N ALA A 79 -3.82 7.04 -10.55
CA ALA A 79 -4.32 8.22 -11.26
C ALA A 79 -3.56 9.51 -10.87
N ASN A 80 -3.34 9.73 -9.56
CA ASN A 80 -2.57 10.90 -9.10
C ASN A 80 -1.09 10.87 -9.53
N MET A 81 -0.51 9.68 -9.70
CA MET A 81 0.86 9.55 -10.21
C MET A 81 0.93 9.96 -11.69
N GLU A 82 -0.02 9.50 -12.51
CA GLU A 82 -0.10 9.88 -13.93
C GLU A 82 -0.26 11.40 -14.09
N ASP A 83 -1.15 12.03 -13.30
CA ASP A 83 -1.33 13.48 -13.30
C ASP A 83 -0.03 14.22 -12.92
N SER A 84 0.73 13.69 -11.95
CA SER A 84 2.00 14.30 -11.52
C SER A 84 3.15 14.17 -12.53
N GLU A 85 3.09 13.18 -13.43
CA GLU A 85 4.06 13.03 -14.53
C GLU A 85 3.71 13.90 -15.74
N ILE A 86 2.43 14.29 -15.89
CA ILE A 86 1.94 15.14 -16.99
C ILE A 86 2.22 16.63 -16.73
N GLU A 87 2.38 17.07 -15.48
CA GLU A 87 2.69 18.48 -15.12
C GLU A 87 4.12 18.93 -15.46
N ILE A 88 4.91 18.13 -16.20
CA ILE A 88 6.26 18.50 -16.64
C ILE A 88 6.30 18.58 -18.18
N ILE A 89 5.82 19.70 -18.74
CA ILE A 89 6.15 20.16 -20.11
C ILE A 89 6.37 21.67 -20.10
#